data_AF-A0A1E3X847-F1
#
_entry.id   AF-A0A1E3X847-F1
#
_cell.length_a   1.000
_cell.length_b   1.000
_cell.length_c   1.000
_cell.angle_alpha   90.00
_cell.angle_beta   90.00
_cell.angle_gamma   90.00
#
_symmetry.space_group_name_H-M   'P 1'
#
loop_
_entity.id
_entity.type
_entity.pdbx_description
1 polymer ?
#
loop_
_entity_poly.entity_id
_entity_poly.type
_entity_poly.pdbx_seq_one_letter_code
_entity_poly.pdbx_strand_id
1 'polypeptide(L)'
;MPKVFEWKGCRFHFFSNEGEPLEPIHIHVRKGPNRAKFWIEPIISLANNYGFSSKELNEFKDKIEENKVLIKEKWHEHFDI
;
A
#
# COMPACT_ATOMS: atom_id res chain seq x y z
N MET A 1 -5.79 -10.27 5.07
CA MET A 1 -5.30 -9.47 3.92
C MET A 1 -6.47 -8.88 3.14
N PRO A 2 -7.08 -7.79 3.64
CA PRO A 2 -8.03 -7.02 2.85
C PRO A 2 -7.35 -6.51 1.58
N LYS A 3 -7.92 -6.85 0.41
CA LYS A 3 -7.52 -6.23 -0.85
C LYS A 3 -8.18 -4.85 -0.89
N VAL A 4 -7.39 -3.80 -1.11
CA VAL A 4 -7.92 -2.44 -1.27
C VAL A 4 -8.33 -2.23 -2.72
N PHE A 5 -7.40 -2.44 -3.65
CA PHE A 5 -7.66 -2.40 -5.10
C PHE A 5 -6.62 -3.23 -5.88
N GLU A 6 -6.83 -3.33 -7.19
CA GLU A 6 -5.93 -4.03 -8.10
C GLU A 6 -5.72 -3.20 -9.37
N TRP A 7 -4.49 -3.16 -9.87
CA TRP A 7 -4.15 -2.41 -11.06
C TRP A 7 -2.98 -3.06 -11.81
N LYS A 8 -3.11 -3.29 -13.12
CA LYS A 8 -2.10 -3.97 -13.97
C LYS A 8 -1.60 -5.32 -13.42
N GLY A 9 -2.49 -6.07 -12.76
CA GLY A 9 -2.16 -7.33 -12.08
C GLY A 9 -1.29 -7.16 -10.83
N CYS A 10 -1.12 -5.93 -10.34
CA CYS A 10 -0.57 -5.64 -9.02
C CYS A 10 -1.70 -5.54 -8.00
N ARG A 11 -1.57 -6.27 -6.89
CA ARG A 11 -2.51 -6.22 -5.78
C ARG A 11 -2.04 -5.21 -4.74
N PHE A 12 -2.93 -4.29 -4.36
CA PHE A 12 -2.74 -3.32 -3.29
C PHE A 12 -3.52 -3.77 -2.05
N HIS A 13 -2.86 -3.91 -0.91
CA HIS A 13 -3.44 -4.55 0.28
C HIS A 13 -2.77 -4.12 1.58
N PHE A 14 -3.44 -4.39 2.69
CA PHE A 14 -2.86 -4.39 4.04
C PHE A 14 -2.65 -5.83 4.50
N PHE A 15 -1.68 -6.05 5.37
CA PHE A 15 -1.68 -7.19 6.25
C PHE A 15 -2.70 -6.97 7.36
N SER A 16 -3.20 -8.05 7.94
CA SER A 16 -4.16 -7.95 9.06
C SER A 16 -3.44 -7.92 10.41
N ASN A 17 -2.10 -8.02 10.41
CA ASN A 17 -1.25 -7.96 11.58
C ASN A 17 -0.14 -6.94 11.29
N GLU A 18 -0.46 -5.65 11.42
CA GLU A 18 0.42 -4.51 11.12
C GLU A 18 1.16 -4.00 12.36
N GLY A 19 1.48 -4.90 13.29
CA GLY A 19 2.29 -4.64 14.49
C GLY A 19 1.52 -4.22 15.74
N GLU A 20 2.23 -4.28 16.88
CA GLU A 20 1.80 -3.73 18.18
C GLU A 20 2.95 -2.87 18.74
N PRO A 21 2.84 -1.52 18.76
CA PRO A 21 1.71 -0.71 18.33
C PRO A 21 1.51 -0.70 16.79
N LEU A 22 0.28 -0.37 16.37
CA LEU A 22 -0.11 -0.30 14.95
C LEU A 22 0.78 0.68 14.19
N GLU A 23 1.32 0.25 13.04
CA GLU A 23 2.11 1.12 12.18
C GLU A 23 1.28 2.27 11.57
N PRO A 24 1.91 3.39 11.15
CA PRO A 24 1.23 4.43 10.38
C PRO A 24 0.59 3.88 9.10
N ILE A 25 -0.43 4.59 8.57
CA ILE A 25 -1.16 4.16 7.38
C ILE A 25 -0.19 3.94 6.22
N HIS A 26 -0.20 2.72 5.69
CA HIS A 26 0.68 2.30 4.60
C HIS A 26 -0.02 1.26 3.74
N ILE A 27 0.51 1.00 2.54
CA ILE A 27 -0.02 -0.01 1.63
C ILE A 27 1.06 -0.88 1.02
N HIS A 28 0.76 -2.16 0.86
CA HIS A 28 1.62 -3.13 0.19
C HIS A 28 1.19 -3.37 -1.26
N VAL A 29 2.16 -3.33 -2.16
CA VAL A 29 1.99 -3.69 -3.57
C VAL A 29 2.63 -5.05 -3.80
N ARG A 30 1.91 -6.00 -4.43
CA ARG A 30 2.45 -7.32 -4.76
C ARG A 30 2.14 -7.72 -6.19
N LYS A 31 3.14 -8.29 -6.89
CA LYS A 31 3.01 -8.93 -8.20
C LYS A 31 3.99 -10.11 -8.30
N GLY A 32 3.48 -11.33 -8.27
CA GLY A 32 4.32 -12.54 -8.24
C GLY A 32 5.29 -12.54 -7.03
N PRO A 33 6.62 -12.65 -7.25
CA PRO A 33 7.61 -12.58 -6.17
C PRO A 33 7.90 -11.13 -5.72
N ASN A 34 7.55 -10.14 -6.54
CA ASN A 34 7.86 -8.74 -6.29
C ASN A 34 6.91 -8.13 -5.28
N ARG A 35 7.45 -7.29 -4.40
CA ARG A 35 6.70 -6.61 -3.34
C ARG A 35 7.28 -5.24 -3.03
N ALA A 36 6.41 -4.28 -2.74
CA ALA A 36 6.78 -2.95 -2.25
C ALA A 36 5.86 -2.54 -1.10
N LYS A 37 6.34 -1.64 -0.25
CA LYS A 37 5.60 -0.99 0.83
C LYS A 37 5.71 0.52 0.63
N PHE A 38 4.57 1.22 0.73
CA PHE A 38 4.51 2.68 0.69
C PHE A 38 3.83 3.20 1.94
N TRP A 39 4.44 4.19 2.60
CA TRP A 39 3.75 5.00 3.60
C TRP A 39 2.73 5.90 2.89
N ILE A 40 1.59 6.15 3.52
CA ILE A 40 0.55 7.08 3.04
C ILE A 40 0.59 8.40 3.81
N GLU A 41 0.86 8.32 5.11
CA GLU A 41 0.99 9.47 5.99
C GLU A 41 2.38 9.54 6.64
N PRO A 42 2.90 10.76 6.89
CA PRO A 42 2.34 12.07 6.53
C PRO A 42 2.44 12.39 5.02
N ILE A 43 3.32 11.70 4.30
CA ILE A 43 3.54 11.86 2.86
C ILE A 43 3.64 10.49 2.18
N ILE A 44 3.16 10.40 0.94
CA ILE A 44 3.28 9.17 0.16
C ILE A 44 4.74 8.97 -0.25
N SER A 45 5.35 7.91 0.29
CA SER A 45 6.77 7.61 0.13
C SER A 45 7.03 6.11 0.12
N LEU A 46 8.04 5.69 -0.64
CA LEU A 46 8.47 4.31 -0.68
C LEU A 46 9.21 3.94 0.60
N ALA A 47 8.75 2.90 1.28
CA ALA A 47 9.42 2.34 2.46
C ALA A 47 10.39 1.23 2.05
N ASN A 48 9.91 0.27 1.26
CA ASN A 48 10.69 -0.89 0.83
C ASN A 48 10.29 -1.28 -0.59
N ASN A 49 11.26 -1.75 -1.37
CA ASN A 49 11.05 -2.32 -2.68
C ASN A 49 11.89 -3.59 -2.85
N TYR A 50 11.23 -4.65 -3.32
CA TYR A 50 11.86 -5.90 -3.72
C TYR A 50 11.37 -6.27 -5.11
N GLY A 51 12.17 -5.95 -6.12
CA GLY A 51 12.01 -6.45 -7.49
C GLY A 51 11.26 -5.53 -8.47
N PHE A 52 10.70 -4.39 -8.04
CA PHE A 52 10.11 -3.41 -8.96
C PHE A 52 11.13 -2.40 -9.47
N SER A 53 10.95 -1.96 -10.71
CA SER A 53 11.74 -0.88 -11.31
C SER A 53 11.31 0.50 -10.81
N SER A 54 12.17 1.52 -10.90
CA SER A 54 11.82 2.89 -10.53
C SER A 54 10.62 3.43 -11.31
N LYS A 55 10.44 3.00 -12.57
CA LYS A 55 9.27 3.37 -13.38
C LYS A 55 7.98 2.82 -12.77
N GLU A 56 7.97 1.54 -12.43
CA GLU A 56 6.80 0.91 -11.78
C GLU A 56 6.51 1.54 -10.42
N LEU A 57 7.54 1.85 -9.63
CA LEU A 57 7.36 2.51 -8.34
C LEU A 57 6.72 3.89 -8.46
N ASN A 58 7.09 4.67 -9.48
CA ASN A 58 6.44 5.95 -9.77
C ASN A 58 4.98 5.75 -10.19
N GLU A 59 4.72 4.79 -11.08
CA GLU A 59 3.35 4.44 -11.47
C GLU A 59 2.49 3.99 -10.26
N PHE A 60 3.06 3.24 -9.32
CA PHE A 60 2.37 2.87 -8.09
C PHE A 60 2.10 4.07 -7.21
N LYS A 61 3.07 4.99 -7.08
CA LYS A 61 2.89 6.22 -6.30
C LYS A 61 1.71 7.04 -6.85
N ASP A 62 1.63 7.22 -8.17
CA ASP A 62 0.52 7.94 -8.80
C ASP A 62 -0.83 7.27 -8.49
N LYS A 63 -0.89 5.93 -8.59
CA LYS A 63 -2.12 5.19 -8.27
C LYS A 63 -2.48 5.20 -6.79
N ILE A 64 -1.49 5.23 -5.91
CA ILE A 64 -1.70 5.38 -4.48
C ILE A 64 -2.26 6.78 -4.17
N GLU A 65 -1.75 7.84 -4.82
CA GLU A 65 -2.29 9.20 -4.66
C GLU A 65 -3.74 9.28 -5.16
N GLU A 66 -4.03 8.75 -6.34
CA GLU A 66 -5.40 8.71 -6.90
C GLU A 66 -6.39 7.97 -5.99
N ASN A 67 -5.94 6.94 -5.27
CA ASN A 67 -6.78 6.11 -4.40
C ASN A 67 -6.60 6.42 -2.91
N LYS A 68 -5.92 7.52 -2.56
CA LYS A 68 -5.53 7.83 -1.18
C LYS A 68 -6.71 7.82 -0.20
N VAL A 69 -7.86 8.37 -0.61
CA VAL A 69 -9.09 8.39 0.20
C VAL A 69 -9.56 6.97 0.49
N LEU A 70 -9.71 6.14 -0.54
CA LEU A 70 -10.11 4.73 -0.42
C LEU A 70 -9.15 3.93 0.48
N ILE A 71 -7.84 4.15 0.34
CA ILE A 71 -6.83 3.49 1.16
C ILE A 71 -7.03 3.83 2.64
N LYS A 72 -7.22 5.12 2.97
CA LYS A 72 -7.48 5.54 4.35
C LYS A 72 -8.78 4.96 4.89
N GLU A 73 -9.87 5.06 4.14
CA GLU A 73 -11.18 4.52 4.54
C GLU A 73 -11.09 3.02 4.86
N LYS A 74 -10.44 2.24 3.99
CA LYS A 74 -10.25 0.80 4.20
C LYS A 74 -9.31 0.47 5.35
N TRP A 75 -8.36 1.34 5.65
CA TRP A 75 -7.49 1.18 6.81
C TRP A 75 -8.29 1.38 8.11
N HIS A 76 -9.04 2.48 8.21
CA HIS A 76 -9.92 2.80 9.33
C HIS A 76 -10.96 1.71 9.56
N GLU A 77 -11.63 1.25 8.49
CA GLU A 77 -12.60 0.15 8.54
C GLU A 77 -11.96 -1.18 8.99
N HIS A 78 -10.69 -1.45 8.66
CA HIS A 78 -10.07 -2.73 8.99
C HIS A 78 -9.56 -2.80 10.44
N PHE A 79 -9.06 -1.68 10.96
CA PHE A 79 -8.46 -1.60 12.29
C PHE A 79 -9.38 -0.97 13.34
N ASP A 80 -10.63 -0.66 12.98
CA ASP A 80 -11.64 -0.03 13.84
C ASP A 80 -11.14 1.27 14.52
N ILE A 81 -10.46 2.13 13.75
CA ILE A 81 -9.90 3.42 14.21
C ILE A 81 -10.45 4.63 13.46
#